data_AF-A0A402DQG4-F1
#
_entry.id   AF-A0A402DQG4-F1
#
_cell.length_a   1.000
_cell.length_b   1.000
_cell.length_c   1.000
_cell.angle_alpha   90.00
_cell.angle_beta   90.00
_cell.angle_gamma   90.00
#
_symmetry.space_group_name_H-M   'P 1'
#
loop_
_entity.id
_entity.type
_entity.pdbx_description
1 polymer ?
#
loop_
_entity_poly.entity_id
_entity_poly.type
_entity_poly.pdbx_seq_one_letter_code
_entity_poly.pdbx_strand_id
1 'polypeptide(L)'
;MPRTPEPSSAAPDSPPPAVNPPDAHADVAALTYEQARDELVAVVARLEAGGESLEESLTLWERGEALAARCQQWLDGARDRLAAVRTEHPTGAAAGATPTGPTEEDDR
;
A
#
# COMPACT_ATOMS: atom_id res chain seq x y z
N MET A 1 -27.43 -62.18 16.00
CA MET A 1 -26.51 -61.04 16.12
C MET A 1 -25.71 -60.93 14.83
N PRO A 2 -26.06 -59.98 13.94
CA PRO A 2 -25.01 -59.19 13.31
C PRO A 2 -25.33 -57.69 13.30
N ARG A 3 -24.25 -56.93 13.23
CA ARG A 3 -24.09 -55.54 13.65
C ARG A 3 -24.77 -54.53 12.71
N THR A 4 -25.33 -53.48 13.29
CA THR A 4 -25.57 -52.20 12.60
C THR A 4 -24.23 -51.58 12.20
N PRO A 5 -24.08 -51.03 11.00
CA PRO A 5 -23.05 -50.03 10.72
C PRO A 5 -23.59 -48.64 11.07
N GLU A 6 -22.93 -47.93 11.99
CA GLU A 6 -23.09 -46.49 12.12
C GLU A 6 -22.36 -45.77 10.98
N PRO A 7 -22.93 -44.75 10.33
CA PRO A 7 -22.14 -43.85 9.51
C PRO A 7 -21.35 -42.89 10.42
N SER A 8 -20.05 -43.16 10.57
CA SER A 8 -19.08 -42.20 11.10
C SER A 8 -18.97 -41.03 10.12
N SER A 9 -19.63 -39.93 10.45
CA SER A 9 -19.44 -38.64 9.81
C SER A 9 -18.69 -37.74 10.78
N ALA A 10 -17.38 -37.61 10.60
CA ALA A 10 -16.61 -36.54 11.22
C ALA A 10 -15.31 -36.29 10.44
N ALA A 11 -15.32 -35.25 9.61
CA ALA A 11 -14.16 -34.42 9.34
C ALA A 11 -14.65 -33.04 8.83
N PRO A 12 -13.94 -31.92 9.10
CA PRO A 12 -12.92 -31.68 10.12
C PRO A 12 -13.34 -30.60 11.13
N ASP A 13 -12.65 -30.61 12.27
CA ASP A 13 -12.56 -29.49 13.20
C ASP A 13 -11.80 -28.36 12.49
N SER A 14 -12.52 -27.47 11.82
CA SER A 14 -11.94 -26.21 11.35
C SER A 14 -11.80 -25.29 12.56
N PRO A 15 -10.58 -24.81 12.90
CA PRO A 15 -10.46 -23.75 13.89
C PRO A 15 -11.25 -22.51 13.40
N PRO A 16 -11.89 -21.75 14.31
CA PRO A 16 -12.55 -20.50 13.92
C PRO A 16 -11.52 -19.56 13.26
N PRO A 17 -11.96 -18.67 12.34
CA PRO A 17 -11.06 -17.67 11.80
C PRO A 17 -10.48 -16.88 12.97
N ALA A 18 -9.14 -16.77 13.02
CA ALA A 18 -8.48 -15.90 13.95
C ALA A 18 -9.10 -14.51 13.79
N VAL A 19 -9.78 -14.04 14.83
CA VAL A 19 -10.30 -12.68 14.87
C VAL A 19 -9.07 -11.79 14.89
N ASN A 20 -8.74 -11.20 13.75
CA ASN A 20 -7.75 -10.13 13.71
C ASN A 20 -8.22 -9.06 14.70
N PRO A 21 -7.35 -8.58 15.61
CA PRO A 21 -7.67 -7.43 16.43
C PRO A 21 -8.06 -6.25 15.51
N PRO A 22 -8.98 -5.37 15.96
CA PRO A 22 -9.37 -4.18 15.20
C PRO A 22 -8.12 -3.45 14.72
N ASP A 23 -8.11 -3.08 13.43
CA ASP A 23 -6.96 -2.59 12.66
C ASP A 23 -5.82 -2.10 13.56
N ALA A 24 -4.81 -2.94 13.80
CA ALA A 24 -3.71 -2.67 14.73
C ALA A 24 -2.91 -1.39 14.40
N HIS A 25 -3.19 -0.79 13.24
CA HIS A 25 -2.58 0.43 12.73
C HIS A 25 -3.62 1.51 12.41
N ALA A 26 -4.80 1.48 13.05
CA ALA A 26 -5.85 2.50 12.86
C ALA A 26 -5.38 3.93 13.21
N ASP A 27 -4.37 4.06 14.08
CA ASP A 27 -3.74 5.32 14.44
C ASP A 27 -3.09 6.02 13.22
N VAL A 28 -2.59 5.25 12.25
CA VAL A 28 -1.94 5.75 11.04
C VAL A 28 -2.86 6.66 10.22
N ALA A 29 -4.17 6.39 10.25
CA ALA A 29 -5.16 7.20 9.53
C ALA A 29 -5.18 8.67 9.98
N ALA A 30 -4.81 8.96 11.23
CA ALA A 30 -4.79 10.30 11.80
C ALA A 30 -3.51 11.09 11.45
N LEU A 31 -2.49 10.44 10.89
CA LEU A 31 -1.19 11.07 10.64
C LEU A 31 -1.23 12.07 9.49
N THR A 32 -0.45 13.14 9.62
CA THR A 32 -0.07 14.01 8.51
C THR A 32 0.90 13.30 7.57
N TYR A 33 1.07 13.82 6.35
CA TYR A 33 2.00 13.24 5.38
C TYR A 33 3.43 13.13 5.93
N GLU A 34 3.95 14.20 6.54
CA GLU A 34 5.34 14.18 7.04
C GLU A 34 5.52 13.19 8.19
N GLN A 35 4.56 13.14 9.12
CA GLN A 35 4.60 12.16 10.22
C GLN A 35 4.56 10.72 9.69
N ALA A 36 3.67 10.43 8.74
CA ALA A 36 3.57 9.10 8.14
C ALA A 36 4.86 8.72 7.37
N ARG A 37 5.45 9.68 6.64
CA ARG A 37 6.72 9.48 5.93
C ARG A 37 7.86 9.19 6.90
N ASP A 38 8.01 10.00 7.94
CA ASP A 38 9.12 9.88 8.88
C ASP A 38 9.04 8.56 9.67
N GLU A 39 7.82 8.15 10.05
CA GLU A 39 7.61 6.87 10.70
C GLU A 39 7.85 5.69 9.73
N LEU A 40 7.45 5.81 8.46
CA LEU A 40 7.74 4.79 7.45
C LEU A 40 9.25 4.59 7.27
N VAL A 41 10.02 5.68 7.23
CA VAL A 41 11.50 5.62 7.17
C VAL A 41 12.06 4.89 8.38
N ALA A 42 11.54 5.14 9.59
CA ALA A 42 11.97 4.45 10.80
C ALA A 42 11.65 2.95 10.77
N VAL A 43 10.47 2.57 10.28
CA VAL A 43 10.05 1.16 10.11
C VAL A 43 10.98 0.45 9.11
N VAL A 44 11.23 1.05 7.95
CA VAL A 44 12.14 0.49 6.94
C VAL A 44 13.54 0.31 7.51
N ALA A 45 14.08 1.32 8.18
CA ALA A 45 15.40 1.24 8.79
C ALA A 45 15.51 0.09 9.82
N ARG A 46 14.44 -0.17 10.58
CA ARG A 46 14.40 -1.28 11.55
C ARG A 46 14.32 -2.64 10.87
N LEU A 47 13.53 -2.76 9.81
CA LEU A 47 13.47 -3.97 8.99
C LEU A 47 14.82 -4.28 8.32
N GLU A 48 15.49 -3.26 7.79
CA GLU A 48 16.80 -3.39 7.14
C GLU A 48 17.92 -3.75 8.11
N ALA A 49 17.87 -3.22 9.34
CA ALA A 49 18.82 -3.60 10.40
C ALA A 49 18.72 -5.09 10.76
N GLY A 50 17.53 -5.67 10.63
CA GLY A 50 17.25 -7.05 11.04
C GLY A 50 17.40 -7.24 12.57
N GLY A 51 17.46 -8.50 13.00
CA GLY A 51 17.62 -8.86 14.41
C GLY A 51 16.33 -8.94 15.23
N GLU A 52 15.20 -8.57 14.64
CA GLU A 52 13.85 -8.81 15.18
C GLU A 52 13.42 -10.26 14.94
N SER A 53 12.47 -10.74 15.74
CA SER A 53 11.81 -12.02 15.46
C SER A 53 10.96 -11.94 14.18
N LEU A 54 10.54 -13.10 13.66
CA LEU A 54 9.65 -13.15 12.49
C LEU A 54 8.33 -12.42 12.75
N GLU A 55 7.74 -12.62 13.93
CA GLU A 55 6.45 -12.01 14.30
C GLU A 55 6.58 -10.47 14.38
N GLU A 56 7.65 -9.97 15.01
CA GLU A 56 7.95 -8.53 15.05
C GLU A 56 8.22 -7.96 13.66
N SER A 57 8.93 -8.71 12.81
CA SER A 57 9.18 -8.31 11.42
C SER A 57 7.90 -8.20 10.60
N LEU A 58 6.93 -9.10 10.83
CA LEU A 58 5.62 -9.03 10.19
C LEU A 58 4.81 -7.84 10.69
N THR A 59 4.78 -7.57 12.00
CA THR A 59 4.11 -6.39 12.55
C THR A 59 4.71 -5.08 12.02
N LEU A 60 6.04 -5.00 11.90
CA LEU A 60 6.72 -3.85 11.30
C LEU A 60 6.34 -3.69 9.83
N TRP A 61 6.30 -4.78 9.06
CA TRP A 61 5.90 -4.76 7.66
C TRP A 61 4.44 -4.28 7.50
N GLU A 62 3.49 -4.82 8.27
CA GLU A 62 2.08 -4.41 8.24
C GLU A 62 1.90 -2.92 8.58
N ARG A 63 2.65 -2.40 9.57
CA ARG A 63 2.67 -0.97 9.87
C ARG A 63 3.24 -0.16 8.71
N GLY A 64 4.32 -0.63 8.09
CA GLY A 64 4.93 -0.01 6.91
C GLY A 64 3.95 0.11 5.75
N GLU A 65 3.19 -0.95 5.45
CA GLU A 65 2.15 -0.94 4.42
C GLU A 65 1.04 0.09 4.73
N ALA A 66 0.57 0.14 6.00
CA ALA A 66 -0.42 1.13 6.41
C ALA A 66 0.08 2.58 6.24
N LEU A 67 1.34 2.84 6.61
CA LEU A 67 1.98 4.16 6.45
C LEU A 67 2.16 4.55 4.99
N ALA A 68 2.58 3.61 4.14
CA ALA A 68 2.71 3.83 2.70
C ALA A 68 1.35 4.15 2.06
N ALA A 69 0.31 3.41 2.41
CA ALA A 69 -1.06 3.68 1.96
C ALA A 69 -1.53 5.09 2.37
N ARG A 70 -1.25 5.51 3.61
CA ARG A 70 -1.57 6.86 4.09
C ARG A 70 -0.83 7.95 3.30
N CYS A 71 0.46 7.75 3.04
CA CYS A 71 1.25 8.67 2.23
C CYS A 71 0.66 8.82 0.82
N GLN A 72 0.27 7.70 0.21
CA GLN A 72 -0.33 7.71 -1.12
C GLN A 72 -1.66 8.46 -1.16
N GLN A 73 -2.53 8.27 -0.16
CA GLN A 73 -3.80 9.01 -0.06
C GLN A 73 -3.59 10.53 -0.03
N TRP A 74 -2.57 11.01 0.69
CA TRP A 74 -2.22 12.43 0.71
C TRP A 74 -1.77 12.94 -0.66
N LEU A 75 -0.95 12.16 -1.37
CA LEU A 75 -0.45 12.51 -2.70
C LEU A 75 -1.58 12.50 -3.74
N ASP A 76 -2.47 11.52 -3.70
CA ASP A 76 -3.64 11.43 -4.57
C ASP A 76 -4.55 12.65 -4.37
N GLY A 77 -4.88 12.98 -3.11
CA GLY A 77 -5.67 14.18 -2.83
C GLY A 77 -5.00 15.48 -3.28
N ALA A 78 -3.67 15.57 -3.29
CA ALA A 78 -2.96 16.71 -3.85
C ALA A 78 -3.05 16.76 -5.38
N ARG A 79 -2.92 15.61 -6.06
CA ARG A 79 -3.07 15.50 -7.52
C ARG A 79 -4.48 15.91 -7.96
N ASP A 80 -5.50 15.47 -7.25
CA ASP A 80 -6.90 15.80 -7.55
C ASP A 80 -7.18 17.30 -7.45
N ARG A 81 -6.65 17.96 -6.40
CA ARG A 81 -6.75 19.43 -6.28
C ARG A 81 -6.08 20.16 -7.44
N LEU A 82 -4.90 19.70 -7.86
CA LEU A 82 -4.20 20.28 -9.02
C LEU A 82 -4.95 20.05 -10.33
N ALA A 83 -5.57 18.88 -10.50
CA ALA A 83 -6.39 18.57 -11.65
C ALA A 83 -7.62 19.50 -11.71
N ALA A 84 -8.32 19.69 -10.59
CA ALA A 84 -9.48 20.58 -10.50
C ALA A 84 -9.15 22.02 -10.94
N VAL A 85 -8.07 22.59 -10.41
CA VAL A 85 -7.61 23.95 -10.78
C VAL A 85 -7.28 24.06 -12.27
N ARG A 86 -6.70 23.01 -12.88
CA ARG A 86 -6.39 22.98 -14.32
C ARG A 86 -7.63 22.97 -15.20
N THR A 87 -8.68 22.27 -14.78
CA THR A 87 -9.97 22.28 -15.50
C THR A 87 -10.67 23.63 -15.41
N GLU A 88 -10.54 24.33 -14.28
CA GLU A 88 -11.14 25.66 -14.06
C GLU A 88 -10.40 26.77 -14.81
N HIS A 89 -9.08 26.63 -14.95
CA HIS A 89 -8.22 27.55 -15.71
C HIS A 89 -7.55 26.82 -16.88
N PRO A 90 -8.27 26.58 -18.00
CA PRO A 90 -7.68 26.06 -19.23
C PRO A 90 -6.88 27.15 -19.95
N THR A 91 -5.97 27.86 -19.26
CA THR A 91 -5.03 28.77 -19.91
C THR A 91 -3.74 28.01 -20.21
N GLY A 92 -3.55 27.70 -21.50
CA GLY A 92 -2.21 27.55 -22.07
C GLY A 92 -1.69 26.13 -22.36
N ALA A 93 -2.50 25.23 -22.91
CA ALA A 93 -2.03 23.92 -23.40
C ALA A 93 -1.18 23.97 -24.69
N ALA A 94 -0.62 25.13 -25.08
CA ALA A 94 0.10 25.31 -26.35
C ALA A 94 1.42 26.10 -26.26
N ALA A 95 2.12 26.08 -25.12
CA ALA A 95 3.46 26.66 -25.00
C ALA A 95 4.39 25.71 -24.23
N GLY A 96 4.93 24.71 -24.92
CA GLY A 96 5.91 23.78 -24.33
C GLY A 96 6.35 22.63 -25.22
N ALA A 97 5.61 22.32 -26.29
CA ALA A 97 6.14 21.46 -27.34
C ALA A 97 6.99 22.31 -28.28
N THR A 98 8.29 22.44 -28.01
CA THR A 98 9.28 22.68 -29.07
C THR A 98 9.51 21.35 -29.79
N PRO A 99 9.07 21.18 -31.05
CA PRO A 99 9.61 20.13 -31.89
C PRO A 99 10.93 20.67 -32.43
N THR A 100 12.05 20.17 -31.95
CA THR A 100 13.36 20.43 -32.57
C THR A 100 14.05 19.09 -32.76
N GLY A 101 13.89 18.53 -33.97
CA GLY A 101 14.75 17.46 -34.47
C GLY A 101 16.17 17.98 -34.74
N PRO A 102 17.08 17.11 -35.19
CA PRO A 102 17.08 16.85 -36.63
C PRO A 102 17.13 15.36 -37.01
N THR A 103 16.77 15.16 -38.27
CA THR A 103 16.89 13.98 -39.12
C THR A 103 18.34 13.51 -39.29
N GLU A 104 18.59 12.23 -39.07
CA GLU A 104 19.58 11.39 -39.77
C GLU A 104 18.72 10.31 -40.45
N GLU A 105 18.38 10.32 -41.74
CA GLU A 105 19.17 10.39 -43.00
C GLU A 105 20.25 9.30 -43.11
N ASP A 106 19.81 8.13 -43.56
CA ASP A 106 20.42 7.26 -44.58
C ASP A 106 21.95 7.29 -44.73
N ASP A 107 22.66 6.31 -44.16
CA ASP A 107 23.93 5.82 -44.71
C ASP A 107 24.05 4.29 -44.52
N ARG A 108 23.65 3.59 -45.59
CA ARG A 108 24.17 2.32 -46.14
C ARG A 108 24.66 1.18 -45.24
#